data_AF-M3H2Y9-F1
#
_entry.id   AF-M3H2Y9-F1
#
_cell.length_a   1.000
_cell.length_b   1.000
_cell.length_c   1.000
_cell.angle_alpha   90.00
_cell.angle_beta   90.00
_cell.angle_gamma   90.00
#
_symmetry.space_group_name_H-M   'P 1'
#
loop_
_entity.id
_entity.type
_entity.pdbx_description
1 polymer ?
#
loop_
_entity_poly.entity_id
_entity_poly.type
_entity_poly.pdbx_seq_one_letter_code
_entity_poly.pdbx_strand_id
1 'polypeptide(L)' 'MDITMREKDGIEAAQEIFKMDSKARIIMVTALGQEDLLAKAIKMGVKDFVVKPFSPERLQQAADKALNS' A
#
# COMPACT_ATOMS: atom_id res chain seq x y z
N MET A 1 -1.91 -0.51 4.32
CA MET A 1 -0.73 -1.22 4.84
C MET A 1 0.39 -0.20 5.01
N ASP A 2 0.91 -0.01 6.22
CA ASP A 2 2.08 0.85 6.42
C ASP A 2 3.33 0.15 5.86
N ILE A 3 4.15 0.84 5.08
CA ILE A 3 5.41 0.30 4.57
C ILE A 3 6.39 0.07 5.74
N THR A 4 6.44 1.00 6.69
CA THR A 4 7.38 0.94 7.82
C THR A 4 6.63 0.52 9.07
N MET A 5 6.64 -0.78 9.40
CA MET A 5 6.13 -1.30 10.68
C MET A 5 7.30 -1.62 11.62
N ARG A 6 7.04 -1.69 12.93
CA ARG A 6 8.10 -1.87 13.95
C ARG A 6 8.85 -3.19 13.83
N GLU A 7 8.13 -4.27 13.52
CA GLU A 7 8.68 -5.63 13.54
C GLU A 7 8.67 -6.32 12.18
N LYS A 8 7.94 -5.77 11.20
CA LYS A 8 7.73 -6.38 9.89
C LYS A 8 7.72 -5.32 8.79
N ASP A 9 8.28 -5.64 7.63
CA ASP A 9 8.17 -4.78 6.45
C ASP A 9 6.76 -4.92 5.85
N GLY A 10 6.08 -3.80 5.64
CA GLY A 10 4.76 -3.79 5.01
C GLY A 10 4.75 -4.36 3.60
N ILE A 11 5.89 -4.31 2.89
CA ILE A 11 6.08 -4.95 1.59
C ILE A 11 6.03 -6.46 1.73
N GLU A 12 6.77 -7.04 2.67
CA GLU A 12 6.76 -8.48 2.92
C GLU A 12 5.36 -8.94 3.36
N ALA A 13 4.71 -8.17 4.25
CA ALA A 13 3.34 -8.43 4.66
C ALA A 13 2.37 -8.43 3.47
N ALA A 14 2.49 -7.47 2.55
CA ALA A 14 1.66 -7.43 1.35
C ALA A 14 1.92 -8.62 0.42
N GLN A 15 3.16 -9.08 0.28
CA GLN A 15 3.48 -10.28 -0.51
C GLN A 15 2.86 -11.54 0.09
N GLU A 16 2.90 -11.70 1.41
CA GLU A 16 2.25 -12.83 2.08
C GLU A 16 0.73 -12.81 1.90
N ILE A 17 0.10 -11.63 2.04
CA ILE A 17 -1.33 -11.47 1.79
C ILE A 17 -1.67 -11.87 0.36
N PHE A 18 -0.90 -11.43 -0.65
CA PHE A 18 -1.13 -11.83 -2.04
C PHE A 18 -0.94 -13.33 -2.29
N LYS A 19 -0.04 -13.99 -1.56
CA LYS A 19 0.12 -15.46 -1.63
C LYS A 19 -1.08 -16.20 -1.05
N MET A 20 -1.72 -15.63 -0.03
CA MET A 20 -2.92 -16.20 0.60
C MET A 20 -4.19 -15.90 -0.22
N ASP A 21 -4.29 -14.67 -0.74
CA ASP A 21 -5.39 -14.20 -1.57
C ASP A 21 -4.86 -13.29 -2.68
N SER A 22 -4.75 -13.84 -3.89
CA SER A 22 -4.28 -13.11 -5.07
C SER A 22 -5.24 -12.01 -5.52
N LYS A 23 -6.47 -11.96 -4.99
CA LYS A 23 -7.46 -10.92 -5.26
C LYS A 23 -7.50 -9.84 -4.18
N ALA A 24 -6.65 -9.94 -3.15
CA ALA A 24 -6.59 -8.95 -2.09
C ALA A 24 -6.34 -7.54 -2.66
N ARG A 25 -7.04 -6.55 -2.12
CA ARG A 25 -6.88 -5.14 -2.52
C ARG A 25 -6.06 -4.43 -1.46
N ILE A 26 -4.82 -4.11 -1.79
CA ILE A 26 -3.88 -3.50 -0.84
C ILE A 26 -3.60 -2.05 -1.25
N ILE A 27 -3.75 -1.13 -0.30
CA ILE A 27 -3.31 0.26 -0.42
C ILE A 27 -2.10 0.43 0.50
N MET A 28 -1.00 0.93 -0.04
CA MET A 28 0.21 1.19 0.75
C MET A 28 0.18 2.58 1.38
N VAL A 29 0.74 2.70 2.58
CA VAL A 29 0.87 3.95 3.32
C VAL A 29 2.35 4.15 3.61
N THR A 30 2.92 5.25 3.16
CA THR A 30 4.38 5.47 3.12
C THR A 30 4.76 6.83 3.70
N ALA A 31 6.04 7.04 4.03
CA ALA A 31 6.59 8.36 4.35
C ALA A 31 7.23 9.01 3.11
N LEU A 32 7.48 10.33 3.17
CA LEU A 32 8.28 11.03 2.15
C LEU A 32 9.68 10.42 2.05
N GLY A 33 10.24 10.33 0.84
CA GLY A 33 11.60 9.79 0.61
C GLY A 33 11.68 8.26 0.52
N GLN A 34 10.56 7.58 0.26
CA GLN A 34 10.48 6.12 0.11
C GLN A 34 10.11 5.70 -1.34
N GLU A 35 10.60 6.45 -2.34
CA GLU A 35 10.26 6.28 -3.76
C GLU A 35 10.63 4.88 -4.29
N ASP A 36 11.77 4.32 -3.86
CA ASP A 36 12.20 2.98 -4.28
C ASP A 36 11.28 1.88 -3.75
N LEU A 37 10.83 2.01 -2.49
CA LEU A 37 9.89 1.07 -1.88
C LEU A 37 8.51 1.19 -2.53
N LEU A 38 8.12 2.41 -2.89
CA LEU A 38 6.91 2.66 -3.64
C LEU A 38 6.95 1.98 -5.02
N ALA A 39 8.06 2.11 -5.75
CA ALA A 39 8.23 1.45 -7.04
C ALA A 39 8.14 -0.08 -6.93
N LYS A 40 8.69 -0.67 -5.86
CA LYS A 40 8.54 -2.10 -5.56
C LYS A 40 7.08 -2.48 -5.31
N ALA A 41 6.37 -1.71 -4.50
CA ALA A 41 4.96 -1.96 -4.19
C ALA A 41 4.07 -1.93 -5.45
N ILE A 42 4.29 -0.95 -6.33
CA ILE A 42 3.56 -0.85 -7.62
C ILE A 42 3.77 -2.11 -8.45
N LYS A 43 5.01 -2.61 -8.56
CA LYS A 43 5.31 -3.84 -9.30
C LYS A 43 4.64 -5.09 -8.72
N MET A 44 4.31 -5.07 -7.44
CA MET A 44 3.59 -6.18 -6.78
C MET A 44 2.09 -6.18 -7.03
N GLY A 45 1.53 -5.14 -7.67
CA GLY A 45 0.10 -5.07 -7.96
C GLY A 45 -0.75 -4.48 -6.82
N VAL A 46 -0.15 -3.70 -5.93
CA VAL A 46 -0.94 -2.89 -4.98
C VAL A 46 -1.84 -1.92 -5.74
N LYS A 47 -3.02 -1.66 -5.20
CA LYS A 47 -4.07 -0.89 -5.91
C LYS A 47 -3.82 0.61 -5.89
N ASP A 48 -3.27 1.12 -4.79
CA ASP A 48 -2.87 2.52 -4.68
C ASP A 48 -1.87 2.73 -3.54
N PHE A 49 -1.42 3.97 -3.38
CA PHE A 49 -0.62 4.39 -2.24
C PHE A 49 -0.99 5.78 -1.73
N VAL A 50 -0.67 6.01 -0.47
CA VAL A 50 -0.89 7.27 0.24
C VAL A 50 0.37 7.63 1.03
N VAL A 51 0.82 8.89 0.91
CA VAL A 51 2.01 9.39 1.60
C VAL A 51 1.59 10.13 2.87
N LYS A 52 2.28 9.87 3.98
CA LYS A 52 2.11 10.55 5.27
C LYS A 52 2.85 11.90 5.28
N PRO A 53 2.27 12.96 5.87
CA PRO A 53 0.90 13.05 6.38
C PRO A 53 -0.12 13.15 5.23
N PHE A 54 -1.28 12.52 5.38
CA PHE A 54 -2.37 12.57 4.42
C PHE A 54 -3.66 13.08 5.05
N SER A 55 -4.53 13.68 4.24
CA SER A 55 -5.88 14.05 4.67
C SER A 55 -6.83 12.84 4.61
N PRO A 56 -7.92 12.83 5.41
CA PRO A 56 -8.95 11.80 5.33
C PRO A 56 -9.55 11.63 3.93
N GLU A 57 -9.68 12.73 3.17
CA GLU A 57 -10.23 12.72 1.81
C GLU A 57 -9.30 11.98 0.85
N ARG A 58 -7.98 12.17 0.99
CA ARG A 58 -7.00 11.45 0.17
C ARG A 58 -7.06 9.95 0.42
N LEU A 59 -7.23 9.52 1.67
CA LEU A 59 -7.37 8.11 2.01
C LEU A 59 -8.68 7.53 1.46
N GLN A 60 -9.79 8.26 1.54
CA GLN A 60 -11.07 7.86 0.95
C GLN A 60 -10.95 7.66 -0.56
N GLN A 61 -10.36 8.61 -1.29
CA GLN A 61 -10.13 8.49 -2.73
C GLN A 61 -9.32 7.24 -3.11
N ALA A 62 -8.27 6.93 -2.33
CA ALA A 62 -7.47 5.73 -2.56
C ALA A 62 -8.28 4.45 -2.30
N ALA A 63 -9.14 4.45 -1.27
CA ALA A 63 -10.04 3.34 -0.96
C ALA A 63 -11.07 3.11 -2.07
N ASP A 64 -11.73 4.17 -2.53
CA ASP A 64 -12.71 4.10 -3.62
C ASP A 64 -12.07 3.58 -4.91
N LYS A 65 -10.87 4.05 -5.24
CA LYS A 65 -10.12 3.55 -6.40
C LYS A 65 -9.78 2.07 -6.25
N ALA A 66 -9.37 1.62 -5.07
CA ALA A 66 -9.04 0.22 -4.84
C ALA A 66 -10.26 -0.70 -4.96
N LEU A 67 -11.43 -0.25 -4.49
CA LEU A 67 -12.67 -1.04 -4.51
C LEU A 67 -13.30 -1.11 -5.90
N ASN A 68 -13.23 -0.03 -6.68
CA ASN A 68 -13.92 0.11 -7.97
C ASN A 68 -13.04 -0.22 -9.20
N SER A 69 -11.78 -0.65 -9.01
CA SER A 69 -10.85 -1.04 -10.07
C SER A 69 -10.59 -2.54 -10.20
#